data_AF-A0A183PCC7-F1
#
_entry.id   AF-A0A183PCC7-F1
#
_cell.length_a   1.000
_cell.length_b   1.000
_cell.length_c   1.000
_cell.angle_alpha   90.00
_cell.angle_beta   90.00
_cell.angle_gamma   90.00
#
_symmetry.space_group_name_H-M   'P 1'
#
loop_
_entity.id
_entity.type
_entity.pdbx_description
1 polymer ?
#
loop_
_entity_poly.entity_id
_entity_poly.type
_entity_poly.pdbx_seq_one_letter_code
_entity_poly.pdbx_strand_id
1 'polypeptide(L)'
;MLSTWDVKYELERSLAIKCPCIQYMLANTKIVQAALSKPKYLSRFFNPDSSSYLNILSTFAHQYTLDEEMGISDSTEIQYVINDCLLRPDNYVLKPQREGGGNNYFGEELVQKLKSIMNHSERKLYVLMERIQPYIFENSILNSTSASGELNVKKMVTELGIFGAILACKDEIFLNEFSGHLLRSKPLESNEGGIVAGYGCLDSPFLV
;
A
#
# COMPACT_ATOMS: atom_id res chain seq x y z
N MET A 1 -34.32 7.59 -3.53
CA MET A 1 -33.14 6.88 -4.09
C MET A 1 -32.48 6.11 -2.97
N LEU A 2 -32.15 4.84 -3.18
CA LEU A 2 -31.33 4.07 -2.23
C LEU A 2 -29.97 4.78 -2.07
N SER A 3 -29.43 4.81 -0.86
CA SER A 3 -28.07 5.30 -0.66
C SER A 3 -27.07 4.34 -1.32
N THR A 4 -25.86 4.81 -1.64
CA THR A 4 -24.79 3.94 -2.16
C THR A 4 -24.48 2.78 -1.21
N TRP A 5 -24.65 2.98 0.10
CA TRP A 5 -24.49 1.93 1.10
C TRP A 5 -25.57 0.86 1.02
N ASP A 6 -26.83 1.25 0.82
CA ASP A 6 -27.93 0.30 0.65
C ASP A 6 -27.70 -0.56 -0.61
N VAL A 7 -27.25 0.06 -1.70
CA VAL A 7 -26.92 -0.67 -2.94
C VAL A 7 -25.78 -1.66 -2.72
N LYS A 8 -24.70 -1.24 -2.06
CA LYS A 8 -23.58 -2.15 -1.73
C LYS A 8 -24.04 -3.30 -0.84
N TYR A 9 -24.87 -3.03 0.16
CA TYR A 9 -25.42 -4.03 1.05
C TYR A 9 -26.26 -5.07 0.30
N GLU A 10 -27.16 -4.62 -0.59
CA GLU A 10 -27.97 -5.53 -1.41
C GLU A 10 -27.12 -6.35 -2.39
N LEU A 11 -26.10 -5.76 -3.01
CA LEU A 11 -25.16 -6.49 -3.86
C LEU A 11 -24.43 -7.60 -3.08
N GLU A 12 -23.92 -7.31 -1.88
CA GLU A 12 -23.23 -8.32 -1.05
C GLU A 12 -24.16 -9.46 -0.62
N ARG A 13 -25.45 -9.17 -0.37
CA ARG A 13 -26.47 -10.18 0.00
C ARG A 13 -26.99 -11.00 -1.17
N SER A 14 -26.77 -10.55 -2.41
CA SER A 14 -27.21 -11.28 -3.60
C SER A 14 -26.42 -12.58 -3.84
N LEU A 15 -26.95 -13.45 -4.70
CA LEU A 15 -26.28 -14.66 -5.18
C LEU A 15 -25.19 -14.40 -6.23
N ALA A 16 -25.00 -13.15 -6.67
CA ALA A 16 -23.94 -12.82 -7.61
C ALA A 16 -22.56 -13.07 -6.99
N ILE A 17 -21.60 -13.48 -7.82
CA ILE A 17 -20.18 -13.53 -7.44
C ILE A 17 -19.65 -12.10 -7.45
N LYS A 18 -19.07 -11.66 -6.33
CA LYS A 18 -18.49 -10.31 -6.19
C LYS A 18 -17.00 -10.36 -6.49
N CYS A 19 -16.49 -9.31 -7.13
CA CYS A 19 -15.07 -9.15 -7.46
C CYS A 19 -14.61 -7.71 -7.18
N PRO A 20 -14.05 -7.42 -5.98
CA PRO A 20 -13.98 -8.26 -4.79
C PRO A 20 -15.26 -8.23 -3.94
N CYS A 21 -15.47 -9.25 -3.10
CA CYS A 21 -16.46 -9.22 -2.01
C CYS A 21 -15.96 -8.35 -0.84
N ILE A 22 -16.84 -8.02 0.11
CA ILE A 22 -16.50 -7.16 1.25
C ILE A 22 -15.35 -7.71 2.12
N GLN A 23 -15.23 -9.03 2.26
CA GLN A 23 -14.13 -9.64 3.03
C GLN A 23 -12.78 -9.37 2.37
N TYR A 24 -12.70 -9.48 1.04
CA TYR A 24 -11.48 -9.18 0.29
C TYR A 24 -11.16 -7.68 0.34
N MET A 25 -12.17 -6.81 0.31
CA MET A 25 -11.96 -5.36 0.51
C MET A 25 -11.35 -5.06 1.88
N LEU A 26 -11.84 -5.71 2.95
CA LEU A 26 -11.30 -5.55 4.30
C LEU A 26 -9.89 -6.14 4.44
N ALA A 27 -9.61 -7.27 3.78
CA ALA A 27 -8.29 -7.88 3.76
C ALA A 27 -7.22 -6.99 3.10
N ASN A 28 -7.62 -6.08 2.21
CA ASN A 28 -6.72 -5.14 1.54
C ASN A 28 -6.44 -3.85 2.34
N THR A 29 -6.96 -3.74 3.57
CA THR A 29 -6.71 -2.57 4.42
C THR A 29 -5.26 -2.53 4.88
N LYS A 30 -4.74 -1.31 5.10
CA LYS A 30 -3.35 -1.10 5.54
C LYS A 30 -3.09 -1.69 6.92
N ILE A 31 -4.10 -1.76 7.80
CA ILE A 31 -3.96 -2.42 9.10
C ILE A 31 -3.79 -3.94 8.96
N VAL A 32 -4.48 -4.59 8.02
CA VAL A 32 -4.27 -6.02 7.74
C VAL A 32 -2.88 -6.24 7.13
N GLN A 33 -2.43 -5.36 6.24
CA GLN A 33 -1.06 -5.37 5.72
C GLN A 33 -0.02 -5.26 6.85
N ALA A 34 -0.21 -4.34 7.79
CA ALA A 34 0.67 -4.17 8.95
C ALA A 34 0.67 -5.41 9.86
N ALA A 35 -0.51 -5.99 10.11
CA ALA A 35 -0.62 -7.22 10.89
C ALA A 35 0.14 -8.38 10.22
N LEU A 36 -0.09 -8.63 8.93
CA LEU A 36 0.57 -9.69 8.17
C LEU A 36 2.08 -9.50 8.02
N SER A 37 2.59 -8.28 8.20
CA SER A 37 4.03 -8.04 8.25
C SER A 37 4.72 -8.66 9.46
N LYS A 38 3.99 -8.96 10.55
CA LYS A 38 4.57 -9.59 11.73
C LYS A 38 4.52 -11.13 11.63
N PRO A 39 5.64 -11.84 11.87
CA PRO A 39 5.71 -13.30 11.78
C PRO A 39 4.58 -14.05 12.51
N LYS A 40 4.22 -13.58 13.71
CA LYS A 40 3.17 -14.13 14.59
C LYS A 40 1.79 -14.18 13.93
N TYR A 41 1.44 -13.20 13.10
CA TYR A 41 0.13 -13.18 12.43
C TYR A 41 0.18 -13.90 11.08
N LEU A 42 1.28 -13.77 10.33
CA LEU A 42 1.46 -14.46 9.06
C LEU A 42 1.43 -15.99 9.22
N SER A 43 2.02 -16.50 10.30
CA SER A 43 2.08 -17.95 10.58
C SER A 43 0.73 -18.61 10.82
N ARG A 44 -0.34 -17.81 10.96
CA ARG A 44 -1.73 -18.30 11.05
C ARG A 44 -2.30 -18.70 9.70
N PHE A 45 -1.71 -18.19 8.60
CA PHE A 45 -2.20 -18.40 7.23
C PHE A 45 -1.23 -19.20 6.37
N PHE A 46 0.06 -19.18 6.71
CA PHE A 46 1.11 -19.89 5.99
C PHE A 46 1.96 -20.70 6.96
N ASN A 47 2.36 -21.91 6.55
CA ASN A 47 3.28 -22.74 7.31
C ASN A 47 4.65 -22.02 7.42
N PRO A 48 5.18 -21.73 8.62
CA PRO A 48 6.46 -21.05 8.82
C PRO A 48 7.66 -21.69 8.11
N ASP A 49 7.63 -23.00 7.91
CA ASP A 49 8.73 -23.75 7.27
C ASP A 49 8.61 -23.79 5.74
N SER A 50 7.55 -23.20 5.17
CA SER A 50 7.34 -23.19 3.72
C SER A 50 8.13 -22.07 3.03
N SER A 51 8.56 -22.34 1.79
CA SER A 51 9.20 -21.33 0.94
C SER A 51 8.26 -20.15 0.66
N SER A 52 6.95 -20.38 0.53
CA SER A 52 5.95 -19.32 0.39
C SER A 52 5.94 -18.37 1.58
N TYR A 53 6.02 -18.89 2.82
CA TYR A 53 6.07 -18.04 4.02
C TYR A 53 7.30 -17.14 4.00
N LEU A 54 8.48 -17.71 3.75
CA LEU A 54 9.74 -16.96 3.70
C LEU A 54 9.72 -15.91 2.59
N ASN A 55 9.25 -16.28 1.40
CA ASN A 55 9.14 -15.37 0.26
C ASN A 55 8.20 -14.21 0.57
N ILE A 56 6.99 -14.46 1.09
CA ILE A 56 6.03 -13.41 1.44
C ILE A 56 6.61 -12.50 2.52
N LEU A 57 7.15 -13.08 3.60
CA LEU A 57 7.71 -12.32 4.71
C LEU A 57 8.83 -11.38 4.25
N SER A 58 9.68 -11.84 3.32
CA SER A 58 10.79 -11.04 2.78
C SER A 58 10.35 -9.81 1.97
N THR A 59 9.08 -9.74 1.54
CA THR A 59 8.56 -8.60 0.77
C THR A 59 8.01 -7.46 1.64
N PHE A 60 7.80 -7.69 2.94
CA PHE A 60 7.26 -6.65 3.81
C PHE A 60 8.34 -5.68 4.28
N ALA A 61 8.16 -4.40 3.98
CA ALA A 61 8.85 -3.34 4.72
C ALA A 61 8.26 -3.22 6.15
N HIS A 62 9.02 -2.60 7.05
CA HIS A 62 8.59 -2.45 8.44
C HIS A 62 7.33 -1.59 8.55
N GLN A 63 6.34 -2.09 9.30
CA GLN A 63 5.03 -1.46 9.48
C GLN A 63 4.61 -1.51 10.95
N TYR A 64 3.94 -0.44 11.38
CA TYR A 64 3.63 -0.17 12.78
C TYR A 64 2.22 0.39 12.93
N THR A 65 1.45 -0.14 13.88
CA THR A 65 0.24 0.55 14.36
C THR A 65 0.63 1.66 15.33
N LEU A 66 -0.25 2.63 15.54
CA LEU A 66 -0.02 3.76 16.46
C LEU A 66 -0.77 3.60 17.80
N ASP A 67 -1.27 2.39 18.05
CA ASP A 67 -1.95 1.98 19.26
C ASP A 67 -1.70 0.49 19.53
N GLU A 68 -2.03 0.07 20.75
CA GLU A 68 -1.81 -1.27 21.29
C GLU A 68 -3.09 -2.14 21.27
N GLU A 69 -4.24 -1.61 20.84
CA GLU A 69 -5.56 -2.26 20.96
C GLU A 69 -5.59 -3.62 20.26
N MET A 70 -4.94 -3.71 19.10
CA MET A 70 -4.86 -4.92 18.28
C MET A 70 -3.63 -5.79 18.58
N GLY A 71 -2.73 -5.32 19.45
CA GLY A 71 -1.46 -5.99 19.78
C GLY A 71 -0.50 -6.20 18.61
N ILE A 72 -0.67 -5.44 17.51
CA ILE A 72 0.18 -5.53 16.32
C ILE A 72 1.56 -4.91 16.60
N SER A 73 1.56 -3.76 17.26
CA SER A 73 2.74 -3.08 17.81
C SER A 73 2.55 -2.87 19.31
N ASP A 74 3.63 -3.02 20.08
CA ASP A 74 3.64 -2.73 21.51
C ASP A 74 4.06 -1.28 21.80
N SER A 75 3.81 -0.79 23.01
CA SER A 75 4.14 0.58 23.44
C SER A 75 5.62 0.95 23.24
N THR A 76 6.54 0.01 23.38
CA THR A 76 7.98 0.28 23.20
C THR A 76 8.30 0.49 21.72
N GLU A 77 7.79 -0.38 20.85
CA GLU A 77 7.93 -0.26 19.39
C GLU A 77 7.28 1.03 18.89
N ILE A 78 6.07 1.34 19.36
CA ILE A 78 5.34 2.57 19.01
C ILE A 78 6.13 3.81 19.42
N GLN A 79 6.60 3.86 20.67
CA GLN A 79 7.35 5.02 21.17
C GLN A 79 8.67 5.21 20.44
N TYR A 80 9.38 4.12 20.15
CA TYR A 80 10.61 4.13 19.38
C TYR A 80 10.38 4.67 17.96
N VAL A 81 9.43 4.08 17.22
CA VAL A 81 9.23 4.44 15.81
C VAL A 81 8.71 5.87 15.65
N ILE A 82 7.88 6.35 16.59
CA ILE A 82 7.43 7.75 16.58
C ILE A 82 8.61 8.68 16.80
N ASN A 83 9.45 8.43 17.81
CA ASN A 83 10.61 9.26 18.07
C ASN A 83 11.57 9.27 16.88
N ASP A 84 11.79 8.11 16.26
CA ASP A 84 12.65 8.02 15.09
C ASP A 84 12.06 8.77 13.89
N CYS A 85 10.77 8.61 13.66
CA CYS A 85 10.05 9.30 12.58
C CYS A 85 10.06 10.82 12.75
N LEU A 86 9.94 11.32 13.99
CA LEU A 86 10.02 12.76 14.28
C LEU A 86 11.43 13.32 14.00
N LEU A 87 12.49 12.51 14.13
CA LEU A 87 13.86 12.90 13.81
C LEU A 87 14.19 12.74 12.32
N ARG A 88 13.63 11.70 11.68
CA ARG A 88 13.95 11.27 10.31
C ARG A 88 12.67 11.00 9.51
N PRO A 89 11.81 12.01 9.27
CA PRO A 89 10.50 11.80 8.67
C PRO A 89 10.54 11.25 7.24
N ASP A 90 11.62 11.52 6.50
CA ASP A 90 11.81 11.02 5.15
C ASP A 90 11.99 9.50 5.06
N ASN A 91 12.29 8.83 6.18
CA ASN A 91 12.37 7.37 6.26
C ASN A 91 11.00 6.71 6.41
N TYR A 92 9.92 7.50 6.48
CA TYR A 92 8.59 6.99 6.81
C TYR A 92 7.51 7.56 5.88
N VAL A 93 6.39 6.85 5.86
CA VAL A 93 5.13 7.28 5.28
C VAL A 93 4.00 6.92 6.25
N LEU A 94 3.11 7.87 6.51
CA LEU A 94 1.92 7.65 7.34
C LEU A 94 0.72 7.43 6.43
N LYS A 95 0.05 6.28 6.59
CA LYS A 95 -1.02 5.83 5.69
C LYS A 95 -2.34 5.70 6.43
N PRO A 96 -3.41 6.42 6.03
CA PRO A 96 -4.75 6.15 6.52
C PRO A 96 -5.32 4.87 5.88
N GLN A 97 -6.43 4.34 6.40
CA GLN A 97 -7.19 3.24 5.79
C GLN A 97 -8.00 3.69 4.54
N ARG A 98 -7.29 4.15 3.50
CA ARG A 98 -7.85 4.62 2.23
C ARG A 98 -7.12 3.99 1.04
N GLU A 99 -7.81 3.93 -0.10
CA GLU A 99 -7.30 3.45 -1.39
C GLU A 99 -7.41 4.54 -2.45
N GLY A 100 -6.74 4.35 -3.59
CA GLY A 100 -6.86 5.22 -4.76
C GLY A 100 -5.78 6.31 -4.89
N GLY A 101 -4.77 6.31 -4.02
CA GLY A 101 -3.66 7.29 -4.04
C GLY A 101 -4.06 8.66 -3.45
N GLY A 102 -3.07 9.50 -3.16
CA GLY A 102 -3.27 10.88 -2.69
C GLY A 102 -3.71 11.02 -1.22
N ASN A 103 -3.59 9.96 -0.42
CA ASN A 103 -4.04 9.95 0.97
C ASN A 103 -2.89 9.85 1.99
N ASN A 104 -1.66 9.63 1.52
CA ASN A 104 -0.52 9.37 2.39
C ASN A 104 0.13 10.69 2.82
N TYR A 105 0.74 10.70 4.00
CA TYR A 105 1.49 11.84 4.50
C TYR A 105 2.99 11.53 4.49
N PHE A 106 3.79 12.51 4.09
CA PHE A 106 5.25 12.41 3.93
C PHE A 106 5.93 13.62 4.58
N GLY A 107 7.21 13.49 4.94
CA GLY A 107 8.04 14.61 5.38
C GLY A 107 7.40 15.46 6.49
N GLU A 108 7.29 16.76 6.27
CA GLU A 108 6.72 17.68 7.26
C GLU A 108 5.22 17.44 7.51
N GLU A 109 4.43 17.15 6.47
CA GLU A 109 2.99 16.87 6.62
C GLU A 109 2.76 15.63 7.48
N LEU A 110 3.62 14.62 7.34
CA LEU A 110 3.63 13.45 8.20
C LEU A 110 3.81 13.87 9.66
N VAL A 111 4.85 14.65 9.96
CA VAL A 111 5.15 15.10 11.32
C VAL A 111 3.99 15.88 11.92
N GLN A 112 3.42 16.82 11.16
CA GLN A 112 2.27 17.61 11.59
C GLN A 112 1.05 16.73 11.89
N LYS A 113 0.72 15.81 10.97
CA LYS A 113 -0.41 14.89 11.14
C LYS A 113 -0.18 13.94 12.31
N LEU A 114 1.01 13.37 12.45
CA LEU A 114 1.35 12.48 13.55
C LEU A 114 1.15 13.19 14.90
N LYS A 115 1.72 14.39 15.07
CA LYS A 115 1.53 15.20 16.29
C LYS A 115 0.06 15.51 16.57
N SER A 116 -0.75 15.76 15.53
CA SER A 116 -2.17 16.06 15.70
C SER A 116 -2.99 14.86 16.17
N ILE A 117 -2.60 13.63 15.81
CA ILE A 117 -3.39 12.42 16.09
C ILE A 117 -2.94 11.65 17.34
N MET A 118 -1.71 11.83 17.83
CA MET A 118 -1.13 10.94 18.84
C MET A 118 -1.91 10.85 20.16
N ASN A 119 -2.56 11.94 20.56
CA ASN A 119 -3.37 12.02 21.79
C ASN A 119 -4.85 11.70 21.55
N HIS A 120 -5.22 11.26 20.35
CA HIS A 120 -6.59 11.03 19.94
C HIS A 120 -6.81 9.57 19.55
N SER A 121 -8.05 9.11 19.69
CA SER A 121 -8.46 7.76 19.29
C SER A 121 -8.32 7.53 17.78
N GLU A 122 -8.25 8.60 16.97
CA GLU A 122 -8.08 8.49 15.52
C GLU A 122 -6.74 7.90 15.10
N ARG A 123 -5.71 7.87 15.97
CA ARG A 123 -4.39 7.30 15.65
C ARG A 123 -4.46 5.85 15.16
N LYS A 124 -5.47 5.09 15.61
CA LYS A 124 -5.73 3.71 15.18
C LYS A 124 -6.16 3.56 13.72
N LEU A 125 -6.53 4.67 13.08
CA LEU A 125 -6.91 4.70 11.67
C LEU A 125 -5.70 4.82 10.74
N TYR A 126 -4.49 4.86 11.29
CA TYR A 126 -3.26 5.06 10.55
C TYR A 126 -2.25 3.94 10.81
N VAL A 127 -1.42 3.69 9.81
CA VAL A 127 -0.23 2.82 9.88
C VAL A 127 0.97 3.67 9.52
N LEU A 128 2.02 3.61 10.34
CA LEU A 128 3.32 4.16 10.00
C LEU A 128 4.14 3.06 9.33
N MET A 129 4.66 3.33 8.15
CA MET A 129 5.40 2.37 7.36
C MET A 129 6.76 2.96 6.99
N GLU A 130 7.79 2.13 7.03
CA GLU A 130 9.10 2.45 6.46
C GLU A 130 8.97 2.81 4.98
N ARG A 131 9.57 3.93 4.60
CA ARG A 131 9.60 4.38 3.21
C ARG A 131 10.65 3.59 2.46
N ILE A 132 10.20 2.81 1.48
CA ILE A 132 11.07 2.13 0.51
C ILE A 132 11.86 3.19 -0.26
N GLN A 133 13.17 2.96 -0.38
CA GLN A 133 14.11 3.80 -1.15
C GLN A 133 14.42 3.11 -2.48
N PRO A 134 13.65 3.40 -3.56
CA PRO A 134 13.83 2.73 -4.84
C PRO A 134 15.10 3.21 -5.57
N TYR A 135 15.54 2.43 -6.55
CA TYR A 135 16.60 2.84 -7.47
C TYR A 135 16.16 4.07 -8.29
N ILE A 136 17.05 5.05 -8.38
CA ILE A 136 16.83 6.29 -9.12
C ILE A 136 17.51 6.18 -10.47
N PHE A 137 16.78 6.49 -11.53
CA PHE A 137 17.27 6.48 -12.91
C PHE A 137 16.77 7.71 -13.66
N GLU A 138 17.36 7.97 -14.82
CA GLU A 138 16.91 9.05 -15.70
C GLU A 138 16.01 8.50 -16.80
N ASN A 139 14.87 9.15 -17.04
CA ASN A 139 13.97 8.81 -18.14
C ASN A 139 13.21 10.07 -18.59
N SER A 140 12.53 9.99 -19.74
CA SER A 140 11.67 11.05 -20.26
C SER A 140 10.21 10.63 -20.20
N ILE A 141 9.34 11.57 -19.82
CA ILE A 141 7.89 11.35 -19.79
C ILE A 141 7.28 11.96 -21.04
N LEU A 142 6.48 11.17 -21.76
CA LEU A 142 5.67 11.64 -22.87
C LEU A 142 4.23 11.82 -22.40
N ASN A 143 3.68 13.02 -22.56
CA ASN A 143 2.28 13.35 -22.25
C ASN A 143 1.68 14.28 -23.31
N SER A 144 0.37 14.54 -23.21
CA SER A 144 -0.36 15.37 -24.19
C SER A 144 0.14 16.81 -24.32
N THR A 145 0.84 17.32 -23.30
CA THR A 145 1.44 18.66 -23.28
C THR A 145 2.90 18.69 -23.72
N SER A 146 3.49 17.53 -24.00
CA SER A 146 4.88 17.45 -24.44
C SER A 146 4.97 18.03 -25.85
N ALA A 147 5.49 19.26 -25.97
CA ALA A 147 5.74 19.89 -27.25
C ALA A 147 6.79 19.09 -28.04
N SER A 148 6.63 19.03 -29.36
CA SER A 148 7.56 18.32 -30.24
C SER A 148 8.98 18.91 -30.11
N GLY A 149 9.89 18.16 -29.47
CA GLY A 149 11.33 18.47 -29.43
C GLY A 149 11.92 18.71 -28.03
N GLU A 150 11.12 18.90 -26.99
CA GLU A 150 11.63 19.05 -25.62
C GLU A 150 11.55 17.71 -24.86
N LEU A 151 12.62 16.93 -24.93
CA LEU A 151 12.82 15.76 -24.05
C LEU A 151 13.17 16.27 -22.65
N ASN A 152 12.16 16.39 -21.79
CA ASN A 152 12.38 16.70 -20.38
C ASN A 152 12.85 15.42 -19.65
N VAL A 153 14.16 15.21 -19.64
CA VAL A 153 14.80 14.14 -18.86
C VAL A 153 14.66 14.47 -17.38
N LYS A 154 14.10 13.53 -16.62
CA LYS A 154 13.90 13.65 -15.18
C LYS A 154 14.50 12.47 -14.45
N LYS A 155 14.82 12.67 -13.18
CA LYS A 155 15.08 11.57 -12.25
C LYS A 155 13.76 10.92 -11.88
N MET A 156 13.70 9.61 -12.02
CA MET A 156 12.49 8.81 -11.90
C MET A 156 12.71 7.66 -10.94
N VAL A 157 11.62 7.14 -10.41
CA VAL A 157 11.54 5.91 -9.63
C VAL A 157 10.39 5.06 -10.13
N THR A 158 10.49 3.74 -9.98
CA THR A 158 9.49 2.77 -10.45
C THR A 158 8.74 2.10 -9.31
N GLU A 159 7.52 1.66 -9.61
CA GLU A 159 6.70 0.78 -8.79
C GLU A 159 6.17 -0.35 -9.68
N LEU A 160 6.60 -1.59 -9.42
CA LEU A 160 6.15 -2.77 -10.13
C LEU A 160 4.93 -3.37 -9.44
N GLY A 161 3.80 -3.39 -10.14
CA GLY A 161 2.60 -4.13 -9.78
C GLY A 161 2.56 -5.49 -10.48
N ILE A 162 2.23 -6.54 -9.74
CA ILE A 162 1.97 -7.88 -10.29
C ILE A 162 0.48 -8.17 -10.15
N PHE A 163 -0.18 -8.52 -11.25
CA PHE A 163 -1.58 -8.92 -11.23
C PHE A 163 -1.69 -10.42 -10.91
N GLY A 164 -2.67 -10.76 -10.08
CA GLY A 164 -3.08 -12.14 -9.84
C GLY A 164 -4.59 -12.26 -9.89
N ALA A 165 -5.08 -13.39 -10.38
CA ALA A 165 -6.48 -13.73 -10.40
C ALA A 165 -6.73 -14.96 -9.53
N ILE A 166 -7.71 -14.86 -8.62
CA ILE A 166 -8.13 -15.95 -7.76
C ILE A 166 -9.65 -16.13 -7.82
N LEU A 167 -10.10 -17.36 -8.03
CA LEU A 167 -11.49 -17.78 -7.91
C LEU A 167 -11.55 -18.95 -6.94
N ALA A 168 -12.24 -18.78 -5.82
CA ALA A 168 -12.32 -19.78 -4.76
C ALA A 168 -13.70 -19.80 -4.11
N CYS A 169 -14.08 -20.95 -3.57
CA CYS A 169 -15.26 -21.13 -2.72
C CYS A 169 -14.90 -22.01 -1.53
N LYS A 170 -15.03 -21.46 -0.31
CA LYS A 170 -14.65 -22.14 0.93
C LYS A 170 -13.19 -22.63 0.86
N ASP A 171 -12.98 -23.95 0.87
CA ASP A 171 -11.68 -24.60 0.87
C ASP A 171 -11.22 -25.01 -0.55
N GLU A 172 -12.03 -24.74 -1.58
CA GLU A 172 -11.75 -25.07 -2.96
C GLU A 172 -11.26 -23.84 -3.75
N ILE A 173 -10.12 -24.00 -4.41
CA ILE A 173 -9.54 -22.99 -5.31
C ILE A 173 -9.74 -23.49 -6.74
N PHE A 174 -10.56 -22.76 -7.52
CA PHE A 174 -10.82 -23.06 -8.93
C PHE A 174 -9.81 -22.41 -9.87
N LEU A 175 -9.31 -21.23 -9.50
CA LEU A 175 -8.30 -20.47 -10.23
C LEU A 175 -7.37 -19.79 -9.23
N ASN A 176 -6.07 -19.85 -9.47
CA ASN A 176 -5.06 -19.05 -8.76
C ASN A 176 -3.86 -18.90 -9.68
N GLU A 177 -3.79 -17.77 -10.39
CA GLU A 177 -2.79 -17.57 -11.43
C GLU A 177 -2.18 -16.17 -11.41
N PHE A 178 -0.97 -16.08 -11.94
CA PHE A 178 -0.35 -14.83 -12.35
C PHE A 178 -1.04 -14.32 -13.61
N SER A 179 -1.39 -13.04 -13.63
CA SER A 179 -2.18 -12.42 -14.71
C SER A 179 -1.50 -11.18 -15.31
N GLY A 180 -0.16 -11.17 -15.33
CA GLY A 180 0.63 -10.09 -15.93
C GLY A 180 1.15 -9.08 -14.90
N HIS A 181 1.64 -7.95 -15.41
CA HIS A 181 2.27 -6.91 -14.61
C HIS A 181 1.94 -5.51 -15.12
N LEU A 182 2.19 -4.51 -14.27
CA LEU A 182 2.14 -3.09 -14.58
C LEU A 182 3.34 -2.41 -13.95
N LEU A 183 4.21 -1.82 -14.78
CA LEU A 183 5.24 -0.92 -14.26
C LEU A 183 4.71 0.51 -14.33
N ARG A 184 4.85 1.22 -13.21
CA ARG A 184 4.59 2.65 -13.13
C ARG A 184 5.88 3.36 -12.80
N SER A 185 6.08 4.51 -13.43
CA SER A 185 7.21 5.40 -13.15
C SER A 185 6.68 6.75 -12.70
N LYS A 186 7.41 7.42 -11.81
CA LYS A 186 7.08 8.78 -11.38
C LYS A 186 8.36 9.60 -11.18
N PRO A 187 8.29 10.93 -11.35
CA PRO A 187 9.39 11.80 -10.96
C PRO A 187 9.77 11.60 -9.50
N LEU A 188 11.06 11.70 -9.20
CA LEU A 188 11.60 11.52 -7.84
C LEU A 188 10.95 12.48 -6.84
N GLU A 189 10.66 13.70 -7.27
CA GLU A 189 10.01 14.74 -6.48
C GLU A 189 8.52 14.45 -6.18
N SER A 190 7.91 13.47 -6.85
CA SER A 190 6.50 13.13 -6.65
C SER A 190 6.31 12.14 -5.51
N ASN A 191 5.62 12.56 -4.45
CA ASN A 191 5.27 11.67 -3.34
C ASN A 191 4.21 10.63 -3.74
N GLU A 192 3.32 10.97 -4.67
CA GLU A 192 2.23 10.09 -5.14
C GLU A 192 2.56 9.45 -6.50
N GLY A 193 1.97 8.29 -6.78
CA GLY A 193 2.25 7.47 -7.98
C GLY A 193 1.02 7.12 -8.81
N GLY A 194 -0.12 7.77 -8.55
CA GLY A 194 -1.36 7.52 -9.28
C GLY A 194 -1.29 8.05 -10.71
N ILE A 195 -1.48 7.16 -11.70
CA ILE A 195 -1.49 7.54 -13.14
C ILE A 195 -2.68 8.46 -13.43
N VAL A 196 -3.88 8.06 -13.02
CA VAL A 196 -5.12 8.82 -13.25
C VAL A 196 -5.09 10.19 -12.56
N ALA A 197 -4.41 10.27 -11.43
CA ALA A 197 -4.21 11.51 -10.70
C ALA A 197 -3.11 12.42 -11.30
N GLY A 198 -2.41 11.96 -12.36
CA GLY A 198 -1.40 12.72 -13.08
C GLY A 198 0.00 12.72 -12.45
N TYR A 199 0.23 11.92 -11.41
CA TYR A 199 1.49 11.90 -10.66
C TYR A 199 2.54 10.92 -11.24
N GLY A 200 2.11 9.99 -12.09
CA GLY A 200 2.99 8.97 -12.68
C GLY A 200 2.59 8.63 -14.12
N CYS A 201 3.47 7.88 -14.78
CA CYS A 201 3.30 7.37 -16.13
C CYS A 201 3.34 5.83 -16.15
N LEU A 202 2.79 5.27 -17.22
CA LEU A 202 2.98 3.86 -17.57
C LEU A 202 4.41 3.64 -18.04
N ASP A 203 4.98 2.50 -17.69
CA ASP A 203 6.32 2.08 -18.08
C ASP A 203 6.34 0.58 -18.39
N SER A 204 7.47 0.04 -18.82
CA SER A 204 7.70 -1.38 -19.08
C SER A 204 9.02 -1.85 -18.47
N PRO A 205 9.06 -3.03 -17.83
CA PRO A 205 10.30 -3.52 -17.24
C PRO A 205 11.30 -3.94 -18.31
N PHE A 206 12.53 -3.42 -18.21
CA PHE A 206 13.68 -3.94 -18.93
C PHE A 206 14.49 -4.83 -17.97
N LEU A 207 14.56 -6.13 -18.25
CA LEU A 207 15.31 -7.08 -17.44
C LEU A 207 16.82 -6.89 -17.68
N VAL A 208 17.57 -6.65 -16.60
CA VAL A 208 19.02 -6.39 -16.59
C VAL A 208 19.79 -7.51 -15.93
#